data_AF-A0A7H4P2U3-F1
#
_entry.id   AF-A0A7H4P2U3-F1
#
_cell.length_a   1.000
_cell.length_b   1.000
_cell.length_c   1.000
_cell.angle_alpha   90.00
_cell.angle_beta   90.00
_cell.angle_gamma   90.00
#
_symmetry.space_group_name_H-M   'P 1'
#
loop_
_entity.id
_entity.type
_entity.pdbx_description
1 polymer ?
#
loop_
_entity_poly.entity_id
_entity_poly.type
_entity_poly.pdbx_seq_one_letter_code
_entity_poly.pdbx_strand_id
1 'polypeptide(L)'
;MVATAILSALNVGVQNPTDGSRVVVKNLLSVEGLHWFLPNVIKNFSGFAPLGAILALVLGAGFAERVGLLPSLMVKMSSHVTPVTPAIWCCLSPSSATSPPMPRW
;
A
#
# COMPACT_ATOMS: atom_id res chain seq x y z
N MET A 1 7.25 0.11 24.16
CA MET A 1 6.43 0.48 25.33
C MET A 1 7.03 -0.06 26.63
N VAL A 2 7.13 -1.38 26.81
CA VAL A 2 7.75 -1.97 28.01
C VAL A 2 9.21 -1.55 28.17
N ALA A 3 9.99 -1.55 27.08
CA ALA A 3 11.38 -1.06 27.10
C ALA A 3 11.49 0.42 27.53
N THR A 4 10.73 1.33 26.93
CA THR A 4 10.73 2.76 27.29
C THR A 4 10.25 3.01 28.73
N ALA A 5 9.34 2.18 29.26
CA ALA A 5 8.90 2.27 30.65
C ALA A 5 9.98 1.81 31.64
N ILE A 6 10.68 0.70 31.34
CA ILE A 6 11.77 0.18 32.18
C ILE A 6 12.98 1.14 32.17
N LEU A 7 13.38 1.64 31.00
CA LEU A 7 14.51 2.58 30.88
C LEU A 7 14.22 3.94 31.54
N SER A 8 12.96 4.39 31.51
CA SER A 8 12.55 5.62 32.20
C SER A 8 12.45 5.42 33.72
N ALA A 9 11.99 4.25 34.18
CA ALA A 9 11.96 3.90 35.61
C ALA A 9 13.38 3.81 36.23
N LEU A 10 14.38 3.42 35.44
CA LEU A 10 15.79 3.38 35.84
C LEU A 10 16.51 4.74 35.69
N ASN A 11 15.78 5.82 35.33
CA ASN A 11 16.29 7.19 35.17
C ASN A 11 17.54 7.30 34.27
N VAL A 12 17.61 6.47 33.23
CA VAL A 12 18.72 6.47 32.27
C VAL A 12 18.60 7.73 31.41
N GLY A 13 19.50 8.68 31.62
CA GLY A 13 19.66 9.88 30.81
C GLY A 13 21.00 9.84 30.08
N VAL A 14 20.97 10.01 28.76
CA VAL A 14 22.18 10.07 27.93
C VAL A 14 22.47 11.55 27.64
N GLN A 15 23.70 12.00 27.86
CA GLN A 15 24.10 13.33 27.41
C GLN A 15 24.19 13.33 25.89
N ASN A 16 23.50 14.28 25.25
CA ASN A 16 23.60 14.44 23.81
C ASN A 16 24.96 15.05 23.45
N PRO A 17 25.82 14.34 22.68
CA PRO A 17 27.17 14.81 22.37
C PRO A 17 27.22 16.04 21.46
N THR A 18 26.08 16.46 20.88
CA THR A 18 26.01 17.65 20.02
C THR A 18 25.72 18.95 20.78
N ASP A 19 24.95 18.90 21.89
CA ASP A 19 24.46 20.10 22.59
C ASP A 19 24.77 20.13 24.10
N GLY A 20 25.40 19.08 24.65
CA GLY A 20 25.74 18.99 26.09
C GLY A 20 24.53 18.95 27.04
N SER A 21 23.31 18.87 26.51
CA SER A 21 22.08 18.77 27.29
C SER A 21 21.76 17.31 27.64
N ARG A 22 21.28 17.08 28.86
CA ARG A 22 20.89 15.75 29.35
C ARG A 22 19.56 15.35 28.68
N VAL A 23 19.60 14.36 27.79
CA VAL A 23 18.40 13.78 27.17
C VAL A 23 17.90 12.64 28.05
N VAL A 24 16.78 12.89 28.74
CA VAL A 24 16.11 11.91 29.59
C VAL A 24 15.18 11.03 28.75
N VAL A 25 15.17 9.72 29.00
CA VAL A 25 14.23 8.78 28.37
C VAL A 25 12.80 9.14 28.76
N LYS A 26 12.00 9.58 27.79
CA LYS A 26 10.58 9.91 27.98
C LYS A 26 9.73 8.64 28.00
N ASN A 27 9.04 8.39 29.11
CA ASN A 27 8.07 7.31 29.20
C ASN A 27 6.81 7.68 28.40
N LEU A 28 6.55 6.95 27.30
CA LEU A 28 5.36 7.14 26.46
C LEU A 28 4.05 6.70 27.13
N LEU A 29 4.12 5.94 28.24
CA LEU A 29 2.96 5.50 29.03
C LEU A 29 2.60 6.45 30.20
N SER A 30 3.39 7.51 30.46
CA SER A 30 3.01 8.55 31.43
C SER A 30 1.85 9.40 30.88
N VAL A 31 1.11 10.07 31.76
CA VAL A 31 0.02 10.99 31.38
C VAL A 31 0.53 12.08 30.41
N GLU A 32 1.70 12.68 30.67
CA GLU A 32 2.29 13.65 29.73
C GLU A 32 2.78 12.99 28.43
N GLY A 33 3.28 11.76 28.52
CA GLY A 33 3.73 10.97 27.36
C GLY A 33 2.59 10.65 26.41
N LEU A 34 1.41 10.31 26.95
CA LEU A 34 0.21 10.00 26.17
C LEU A 34 -0.36 11.26 25.49
N HIS A 35 -0.38 12.39 26.20
CA HIS A 35 -0.81 13.69 25.65
C HIS A 35 0.10 14.17 24.51
N TRP A 36 1.40 13.84 24.56
CA TRP A 36 2.31 14.09 23.46
C TRP A 36 2.18 13.03 22.34
N PHE A 37 2.00 11.76 22.69
CA PHE A 37 1.99 10.65 21.73
C PHE A 37 0.79 10.69 20.79
N LEU A 38 -0.44 10.84 21.30
CA LEU A 38 -1.66 10.83 20.49
C LEU A 38 -1.63 11.81 19.29
N PRO A 39 -1.35 13.12 19.48
CA PRO A 39 -1.32 14.06 18.36
C PRO A 39 -0.12 13.82 17.44
N ASN A 40 1.04 13.43 17.98
CA ASN A 40 2.24 13.19 17.16
C ASN A 40 2.11 11.92 16.31
N VAL A 41 1.44 10.88 16.81
CA VAL A 41 1.12 9.68 16.05
C VAL A 41 0.30 10.07 14.82
N ILE A 42 -0.82 10.78 15.01
CA ILE A 42 -1.68 11.18 13.90
C ILE A 42 -0.89 12.02 12.89
N LYS A 43 -0.12 13.01 13.36
CA LYS A 43 0.72 13.86 12.50
C LYS A 43 1.78 13.08 11.74
N ASN A 44 2.41 12.08 12.35
CA ASN A 44 3.43 11.24 11.71
C ASN A 44 2.79 10.26 10.71
N PHE A 45 1.61 9.71 11.01
CA PHE A 45 0.88 8.84 10.11
C PHE A 45 0.35 9.61 8.88
N SER A 46 -0.26 10.78 9.08
CA SER A 46 -0.79 11.61 7.98
C SER A 46 0.30 12.36 7.21
N GLY A 47 1.42 12.69 7.87
CA GLY A 47 2.58 13.35 7.26
C GLY A 47 3.49 12.39 6.47
N PHE A 48 3.23 11.08 6.53
CA PHE A 48 3.99 10.11 5.77
C PHE A 48 3.59 10.18 4.29
N ALA A 49 4.45 10.82 3.49
CA ALA A 49 4.24 11.08 2.06
C ALA A 49 3.65 9.90 1.24
N PRO A 50 4.13 8.64 1.38
CA PRO A 50 3.60 7.55 0.56
C PRO A 50 2.18 7.10 0.93
N LEU A 51 1.66 7.42 2.13
CA LEU A 51 0.30 7.04 2.53
C LEU A 51 -0.76 7.78 1.71
N GLY A 52 -0.61 9.09 1.53
CA GLY A 52 -1.52 9.89 0.71
C GLY A 52 -1.49 9.48 -0.76
N ALA A 53 -0.31 9.17 -1.29
CA ALA A 53 -0.15 8.73 -2.67
C ALA A 53 -0.88 7.41 -2.96
N ILE A 54 -0.78 6.43 -2.06
CA ILE A 54 -1.45 5.14 -2.23
C ILE A 54 -2.98 5.29 -2.13
N LEU A 55 -3.48 6.10 -1.20
CA LEU A 55 -4.93 6.33 -1.09
C LEU A 55 -5.51 6.98 -2.35
N ALA A 56 -4.82 7.98 -2.91
CA ALA A 56 -5.22 8.59 -4.17
C ALA A 56 -5.19 7.58 -5.33
N LEU A 57 -4.14 6.75 -5.39
CA LEU A 57 -4.00 5.70 -6.41
C LEU A 57 -5.14 4.67 -6.34
N VAL A 58 -5.44 4.16 -5.15
CA VAL A 58 -6.48 3.14 -4.96
C VAL A 58 -7.86 3.69 -5.30
N LEU A 59 -8.15 4.94 -4.94
CA LEU A 59 -9.38 5.62 -5.33
C LEU A 59 -9.47 5.81 -6.85
N GLY A 60 -8.40 6.26 -7.50
CA GLY A 60 -8.34 6.44 -8.95
C GLY A 60 -8.46 5.14 -9.73
N ALA A 61 -7.73 4.10 -9.32
CA ALA A 61 -7.79 2.78 -9.93
C ALA A 61 -9.16 2.13 -9.72
N GLY A 62 -9.74 2.25 -8.51
CA GLY A 62 -11.08 1.76 -8.22
C GLY A 62 -12.14 2.46 -9.06
N PHE A 63 -12.04 3.78 -9.26
CA PHE A 63 -12.93 4.51 -10.15
C PHE A 63 -12.80 4.04 -11.61
N ALA A 64 -11.57 3.94 -12.12
CA ALA A 64 -11.30 3.50 -13.49
C ALA A 64 -11.80 2.08 -13.78
N GLU A 65 -11.75 1.18 -12.79
CA GLU A 65 -12.28 -0.17 -12.88
C GLU A 65 -13.82 -0.18 -12.91
N ARG A 66 -14.47 0.61 -12.04
CA ARG A 66 -15.93 0.65 -11.93
C ARG A 66 -16.62 1.23 -13.17
N VAL A 67 -15.98 2.20 -13.83
CA VAL A 67 -16.49 2.75 -15.09
C VAL A 67 -16.09 1.89 -16.31
N GLY A 68 -15.39 0.78 -16.11
CA GLY A 68 -15.00 -0.16 -17.16
C GLY A 68 -13.90 0.36 -18.09
N LEU A 69 -13.16 1.40 -17.69
CA LEU A 69 -12.16 2.03 -18.54
C LEU A 69 -10.92 1.16 -18.69
N LEU A 70 -10.47 0.50 -17.61
CA LEU A 70 -9.37 -0.47 -17.65
C LEU A 70 -9.68 -1.70 -18.53
N PRO A 71 -10.79 -2.44 -18.34
CA PRO A 71 -11.10 -3.61 -19.17
C PRO A 71 -11.35 -3.25 -20.64
N SER A 72 -12.03 -2.13 -20.93
CA SER A 72 -12.26 -1.69 -22.31
C SER A 72 -10.96 -1.31 -23.04
N LEU A 73 -10.02 -0.66 -22.34
CA LEU A 73 -8.68 -0.39 -22.87
C LEU A 73 -7.90 -1.68 -23.17
N MET A 74 -7.94 -2.65 -22.26
CA MET A 74 -7.23 -3.93 -22.45
C MET A 74 -7.73 -4.66 -23.70
N VAL A 75 -9.05 -4.75 -23.89
CA VAL A 75 -9.65 -5.36 -25.10
C VAL A 75 -9.26 -4.58 -26.35
N LYS A 76 -9.32 -3.25 -26.31
CA LYS A 76 -8.96 -2.38 -27.45
C LYS A 76 -7.49 -2.54 -27.83
N MET A 77 -6.57 -2.56 -26.88
CA MET A 77 -5.14 -2.76 -27.13
C MET A 77 -4.84 -4.16 -27.65
N SER A 78 -5.46 -5.20 -27.08
CA SER A 78 -5.30 -6.57 -27.54
C SER A 78 -5.82 -6.79 -28.97
N SER A 79 -6.78 -5.99 -29.44
CA SER A 79 -7.30 -6.08 -30.81
C SER A 79 -6.35 -5.50 -31.87
N HIS A 80 -5.37 -4.69 -31.46
CA HIS A 80 -4.37 -4.11 -32.36
C HIS A 80 -3.15 -5.01 -32.53
N VAL A 81 -2.84 -5.85 -31.54
CA VAL A 81 -1.89 -6.96 -31.67
C VAL A 81 -2.58 -8.07 -32.45
N THR A 82 -1.89 -8.66 -33.43
CA THR A 82 -2.47 -9.64 -34.35
C THR A 82 -3.32 -10.70 -33.63
N PRO A 83 -4.56 -10.99 -34.08
CA PRO A 83 -5.39 -12.06 -33.54
C PRO A 83 -4.87 -13.43 -34.04
N VAL A 84 -3.56 -13.65 -33.95
CA VAL A 84 -2.89 -14.82 -34.51
C VAL A 84 -3.11 -16.08 -33.64
N THR A 85 -3.47 -15.89 -32.37
CA THR A 85 -3.65 -16.99 -31.41
C THR A 85 -4.92 -17.82 -31.61
N PRO A 86 -6.13 -17.28 -31.84
CA PRO A 86 -7.31 -18.14 -32.04
C PRO A 86 -7.30 -18.86 -33.40
N ALA A 87 -6.78 -18.24 -34.46
CA ALA A 87 -6.76 -18.85 -35.80
C ALA A 87 -5.71 -19.97 -35.92
N ILE A 88 -4.50 -19.76 -35.38
CA ILE A 88 -3.45 -20.80 -35.38
C ILE A 88 -3.83 -21.94 -34.44
N TRP A 89 -4.45 -21.68 -33.29
CA TRP A 89 -4.95 -22.73 -32.39
C TRP A 89 -6.08 -23.55 -33.05
N CYS A 90 -6.97 -22.92 -33.83
CA CYS A 90 -8.00 -23.63 -34.59
C CYS A 90 -7.41 -24.50 -35.70
N CYS A 91 -6.30 -24.09 -36.34
CA CYS A 91 -5.61 -24.87 -37.36
C CYS A 91 -4.66 -25.96 -36.79
N LEU A 92 -4.15 -25.80 -35.57
CA LEU A 92 -3.28 -26.79 -34.90
C LEU A 92 -4.04 -27.77 -34.00
N SER A 93 -5.34 -27.57 -33.74
CA SER A 93 -6.14 -28.49 -32.94
C SER A 93 -6.66 -29.64 -33.82
N PRO A 94 -6.32 -30.91 -33.53
CA PRO A 94 -6.87 -32.04 -34.28
C PRO A 94 -8.37 -32.13 -34.02
N SER A 95 -9.15 -32.12 -35.10
CA SER A 95 -10.60 -32.28 -35.14
C SER A 95 -11.12 -33.44 -34.28
N SER A 96 -11.43 -33.19 -33.00
CA SER A 96 -12.50 -33.89 -32.27
C SER A 96 -12.80 -33.17 -30.95
N ALA A 97 -14.06 -32.71 -30.84
CA ALA A 97 -14.79 -32.41 -29.61
C ALA A 97 -14.19 -31.38 -28.64
N THR A 98 -14.75 -30.18 -28.64
CA THR A 98 -15.67 -29.66 -27.59
C THR A 98 -15.66 -28.13 -27.69
N SER A 99 -16.85 -27.55 -27.79
CA SER A 99 -17.17 -26.12 -27.88
C SER A 99 -16.23 -25.18 -27.09
N PRO A 100 -15.83 -24.02 -27.65
CA PRO A 100 -15.21 -22.99 -26.83
C PRO A 100 -16.24 -22.52 -25.78
N PRO A 101 -15.90 -22.43 -24.48
CA PRO A 101 -16.77 -21.74 -23.56
C PRO A 101 -16.88 -20.29 -24.03
N MET A 102 -18.11 -19.83 -24.27
CA MET A 102 -18.39 -18.41 -24.49
C MET A 102 -17.72 -17.60 -23.37
N PRO A 103 -17.02 -16.50 -23.68
CA PRO A 103 -16.51 -15.62 -22.65
C PRO A 103 -17.72 -14.99 -21.93
N ARG A 104 -18.03 -15.52 -20.75
CA ARG A 104 -18.90 -14.87 -19.78
C ARG A 104 -18.06 -13.77 -19.12
N TRP A 105 -18.28 -12.54 -19.60
CA TRP A 105 -17.86 -11.25 -19.05
C TRP A 105 -16.46 -11.22 -18.43
#